data_AF-A0A1Y1VH85-F1
#
_entry.id   AF-A0A1Y1VH85-F1
#
_cell.length_a   1.000
_cell.length_b   1.000
_cell.length_c   1.000
_cell.angle_alpha   90.00
_cell.angle_beta   90.00
_cell.angle_gamma   90.00
#
_symmetry.space_group_name_H-M   'P 1'
#
loop_
_entity.id
_entity.type
_entity.pdbx_description
1 polymer ?
#
loop_
_entity_poly.entity_id
_entity_poly.type
_entity_poly.pdbx_seq_one_letter_code
_entity_poly.pdbx_strand_id
1 'polypeptide(L)'
;MSKATQFLTIAGGCALAWLILSLHNVLFPFIKFPLCLEQILPVIPWECLIAFCAYSMINVGWKLVTFVDTPEDYKSLLKEIDAAKEDLRSKGLDL
;
A
#
# COMPACT_ATOMS: atom_id res chain seq x y z
N MET A 1 -17.23 2.78 5.47
CA MET A 1 -15.88 3.38 5.44
C MET A 1 -15.11 2.75 4.30
N SER A 2 -14.64 3.55 3.33
CA SER A 2 -13.81 3.03 2.23
C SER A 2 -12.45 2.58 2.80
N LYS A 3 -11.84 1.54 2.20
CA LYS A 3 -10.49 1.07 2.57
C LYS A 3 -9.45 2.19 2.48
N ALA A 4 -9.61 3.11 1.54
CA ALA A 4 -8.74 4.28 1.40
C ALA A 4 -8.90 5.26 2.56
N THR A 5 -10.13 5.51 3.02
CA THR A 5 -10.38 6.38 4.18
C THR A 5 -9.77 5.80 5.45
N GLN A 6 -9.86 4.48 5.65
CA GLN A 6 -9.26 3.79 6.79
C GLN A 6 -7.72 3.87 6.78
N PHE A 7 -7.10 3.72 5.62
CA PHE A 7 -5.66 3.89 5.49
C PHE A 7 -5.24 5.32 5.83
N LEU A 8 -5.95 6.32 5.29
CA LEU A 8 -5.65 7.73 5.49
C LEU A 8 -5.75 8.13 6.97
N THR A 9 -6.78 7.67 7.69
CA THR A 9 -6.96 8.00 9.10
C THR A 9 -5.87 7.38 9.98
N ILE A 10 -5.49 6.12 9.73
CA ILE A 10 -4.44 5.44 10.49
C ILE A 10 -3.08 6.07 10.18
N ALA A 11 -2.73 6.22 8.90
CA ALA A 11 -1.46 6.81 8.50
C ALA A 11 -1.32 8.26 8.99
N GLY A 12 -2.40 9.06 8.87
CA GLY A 12 -2.45 10.42 9.39
C GLY A 12 -2.29 10.47 10.92
N GLY A 13 -2.97 9.58 11.66
CA GLY A 13 -2.82 9.47 13.11
C GLY A 13 -1.39 9.11 13.54
N CYS A 14 -0.76 8.15 12.86
CA CYS A 14 0.64 7.78 13.12
C CYS A 14 1.61 8.91 12.79
N ALA A 15 1.40 9.62 11.67
CA ALA A 15 2.24 10.76 11.28
C ALA A 15 2.13 11.93 12.28
N LEU A 16 0.92 12.22 12.76
CA LEU A 16 0.70 13.22 13.80
C LEU A 16 1.36 12.83 15.12
N ALA A 17 1.23 11.57 15.55
CA ALA A 17 1.92 11.07 16.74
C ALA A 17 3.45 11.19 16.61
N TRP A 18 3.99 10.82 15.45
CA TRP A 18 5.42 10.97 15.18
C TRP A 18 5.87 12.45 15.22
N LEU A 19 5.10 13.37 14.64
CA LEU A 19 5.40 14.80 14.70
C LEU A 19 5.40 15.34 16.13
N ILE A 20 4.41 14.96 16.94
CA ILE A 20 4.32 15.36 18.36
C ILE A 20 5.55 14.86 19.12
N LEU A 21 5.96 13.61 18.89
CA LEU A 21 7.15 13.04 19.51
C LEU A 21 8.45 13.71 19.00
N SER A 22 8.53 14.05 17.72
CA SER A 22 9.67 14.76 17.14
C SER A 22 9.82 16.18 17.69
N LEU A 23 8.71 16.85 18.01
CA LEU A 23 8.70 18.19 18.60
C LEU A 23 8.67 18.17 20.14
N HIS A 24 8.88 17.02 20.79
CA HIS A 24 8.79 16.91 22.26
C HIS A 24 9.69 17.92 22.99
N ASN A 25 10.87 18.24 22.44
CA ASN A 25 11.80 19.20 23.03
C ASN A 25 11.26 20.64 23.08
N VAL A 26 10.36 21.01 22.16
CA VAL A 26 9.69 22.33 22.14
C VAL A 26 8.40 22.31 22.98
N LEU A 27 7.68 21.18 22.95
CA LEU A 27 6.37 21.06 23.60
C LEU A 27 6.46 20.76 25.11
N PHE A 28 7.46 19.98 25.53
CA PHE A 28 7.66 19.52 26.90
C PHE A 28 9.13 19.62 27.34
N PRO A 29 9.65 20.83 27.56
CA PRO A 29 11.06 21.06 27.90
C PRO A 29 11.50 20.43 29.23
N PHE A 30 10.56 19.99 30.07
CA PHE A 30 10.82 19.36 31.37
C PHE A 30 11.01 17.83 31.31
N ILE A 31 10.67 17.18 30.19
CA ILE A 31 10.74 15.73 30.04
C ILE A 31 11.93 15.40 29.13
N LYS A 32 13.00 14.87 29.72
CA LYS A 32 14.16 14.39 28.96
C LYS A 32 13.93 12.97 28.48
N PHE A 33 13.98 12.76 27.17
CA PHE A 33 13.95 11.43 26.60
C PHE A 33 15.33 10.76 26.73
N PRO A 34 15.39 9.42 26.79
CA PRO A 34 16.66 8.72 26.74
C PRO A 34 17.33 8.94 25.38
N LEU A 35 18.66 9.10 25.37
CA LEU A 35 19.48 9.38 24.17
C LEU A 35 19.20 8.44 22.98
N CYS A 36 18.96 7.15 23.27
CA CYS A 36 18.61 6.16 22.25
C CYS A 36 17.32 6.52 21.49
N LEU A 37 16.32 7.04 22.20
CA LEU A 37 15.02 7.40 21.63
C LEU A 37 15.11 8.69 20.81
N GLU A 38 15.94 9.66 21.22
CA GLU A 38 16.19 10.86 20.42
C GLU A 38 16.88 10.55 19.09
N GLN A 39 17.77 9.56 19.07
CA GLN A 39 18.47 9.14 17.86
C GLN A 39 17.59 8.36 16.90
N ILE A 40 16.68 7.51 17.40
CA ILE A 40 15.84 6.67 16.55
C ILE A 40 14.67 7.45 15.92
N LEU A 41 14.08 8.40 16.65
CA LEU A 41 12.90 9.17 16.24
C LEU A 41 13.00 9.78 14.83
N PRO A 42 14.08 10.49 14.45
CA PRO A 42 14.18 11.10 13.13
C PRO A 42 14.37 10.08 11.99
N VAL A 43 14.81 8.85 12.30
CA VAL A 43 15.07 7.80 11.30
C VAL A 43 13.80 6.99 10.99
N ILE A 44 12.83 6.95 11.92
CA ILE A 44 11.58 6.18 11.78
C ILE A 44 10.87 6.38 10.42
N PRO A 45 10.66 7.61 9.92
CA PRO A 45 9.96 7.80 8.64
C PRO A 45 10.70 7.15 7.46
N TRP A 46 12.02 7.19 7.50
CA TRP A 46 12.87 6.60 6.47
C TRP A 46 12.85 5.07 6.54
N GLU A 47 12.96 4.50 7.74
CA GLU A 47 12.84 3.05 7.94
C GLU A 47 11.46 2.53 7.54
N CYS A 48 10.39 3.28 7.81
CA CYS A 48 9.04 2.94 7.35
C CYS A 48 8.95 2.90 5.83
N LEU A 49 9.61 3.82 5.12
CA LEU A 49 9.65 3.82 3.66
C LEU A 49 10.38 2.60 3.11
N ILE A 50 11.55 2.27 3.68
CA ILE A 50 12.33 1.09 3.30
C ILE A 50 11.52 -0.19 3.53
N ALA A 51 10.89 -0.31 4.70
CA ALA A 51 10.05 -1.46 5.04
C ALA A 51 8.84 -1.59 4.09
N PHE A 52 8.21 -0.46 3.73
CA PHE A 52 7.13 -0.43 2.75
C PHE A 52 7.60 -0.89 1.37
N CYS A 53 8.76 -0.42 0.91
CA CYS A 53 9.36 -0.87 -0.35
C CYS A 53 9.66 -2.37 -0.35
N ALA A 54 10.29 -2.88 0.71
CA ALA A 54 10.57 -4.30 0.86
C ALA A 54 9.29 -5.15 0.87
N TYR A 55 8.28 -4.72 1.64
CA TYR A 55 6.98 -5.39 1.69
C TYR A 55 6.28 -5.41 0.32
N SER A 56 6.28 -4.27 -0.39
CA SER A 56 5.70 -4.18 -1.73
C SER A 56 6.39 -5.12 -2.71
N MET A 57 7.74 -5.12 -2.70
CA MET A 57 8.54 -5.98 -3.56
C MET A 57 8.31 -7.47 -3.27
N ILE A 58 8.24 -7.86 -1.99
CA ILE A 58 7.94 -9.24 -1.59
C ILE A 58 6.54 -9.65 -2.04
N ASN A 59 5.53 -8.78 -1.91
CA ASN A 59 4.17 -9.11 -2.35
C ASN A 59 4.09 -9.32 -3.86
N VAL A 60 4.76 -8.47 -4.64
CA VAL A 60 4.80 -8.62 -6.10
C VAL A 60 5.59 -9.87 -6.47
N GLY A 61 6.78 -10.07 -5.90
CA GLY A 61 7.61 -11.24 -6.15
C GLY A 61 6.91 -12.55 -5.76
N TRP A 62 6.25 -12.58 -4.61
CA TRP A 62 5.47 -13.73 -4.16
C TRP A 62 4.37 -14.06 -5.15
N LYS A 63 3.58 -13.07 -5.57
CA LYS A 63 2.52 -13.28 -6.57
C LYS A 63 3.07 -13.81 -7.90
N LEU A 64 4.22 -13.33 -8.35
CA LEU A 64 4.87 -13.82 -9.58
C LEU A 64 5.35 -15.28 -9.43
N VAL A 65 5.91 -15.65 -8.27
CA VAL A 65 6.38 -17.01 -8.00
C VAL A 65 5.22 -17.99 -7.81
N THR A 66 4.15 -17.56 -7.14
CA THR A 66 2.93 -18.36 -6.93
C THR A 66 1.91 -18.20 -8.05
N PHE A 67 2.28 -17.55 -9.16
CA PHE A 67 1.53 -17.57 -10.41
C PHE A 67 1.67 -18.98 -11.01
N VAL A 68 1.13 -19.98 -10.30
CA VAL A 68 0.78 -21.25 -10.89
C VAL A 68 -0.25 -20.88 -11.95
N ASP A 69 0.11 -21.08 -13.21
CA ASP A 69 -0.78 -20.87 -14.35
C ASP A 69 -2.21 -21.22 -13.93
N THR A 70 -3.11 -20.24 -13.91
CA THR A 70 -4.55 -20.46 -13.87
C THR A 70 -5.05 -20.51 -15.30
N PRO A 71 -4.87 -21.64 -16.03
CA PRO A 71 -5.46 -21.80 -17.35
C PRO A 71 -6.99 -21.69 -17.28
N GLU A 72 -7.59 -21.94 -16.12
CA GLU A 72 -9.00 -21.68 -15.81
C GLU A 72 -9.34 -20.20 -15.92
N ASP A 73 -8.65 -19.31 -15.19
CA ASP A 73 -8.92 -17.86 -15.24
C ASP A 73 -8.62 -17.27 -16.62
N TYR A 74 -7.57 -17.75 -17.29
CA TYR A 74 -7.26 -17.37 -18.67
C TYR A 74 -8.38 -17.77 -19.64
N LYS A 75 -8.91 -18.99 -19.52
CA LYS A 75 -10.06 -19.45 -20.33
C LYS A 75 -11.35 -18.71 -20.00
N SER A 76 -11.55 -18.36 -18.72
CA SER A 76 -12.69 -17.54 -18.28
C SER A 76 -12.62 -16.14 -18.89
N LEU A 77 -11.45 -15.50 -18.84
CA LEU A 77 -11.24 -14.19 -19.48
C LEU A 77 -11.47 -14.23 -20.98
N LEU A 78 -10.99 -15.29 -21.67
CA LEU A 78 -11.21 -15.43 -23.12
C LEU A 78 -12.71 -15.56 -23.45
N LYS A 79 -13.48 -16.30 -22.65
CA LYS A 79 -14.94 -16.38 -22.82
C LYS A 79 -15.62 -15.02 -22.65
N GLU A 80 -15.20 -14.24 -21.66
CA GLU A 80 -15.74 -12.89 -21.44
C GLU A 80 -15.41 -11.94 -22.61
N ILE A 81 -14.21 -12.07 -23.19
CA ILE A 81 -13.81 -11.31 -24.37
C ILE A 81 -14.67 -11.67 -25.58
N ASP A 82 -14.92 -12.95 -25.82
CA ASP A 82 -15.76 -13.38 -26.95
C ASP A 82 -17.21 -12.92 -26.79
N ALA A 83 -17.76 -12.99 -25.59
CA ALA A 83 -19.10 -12.46 -25.30
C ALA A 83 -19.17 -10.93 -25.51
N ALA A 84 -18.13 -10.19 -25.11
CA ALA A 84 -18.05 -8.75 -25.35
C ALA A 84 -17.92 -8.41 -26.85
N LYS A 85 -17.19 -9.22 -27.63
CA LYS A 85 -17.10 -9.07 -29.08
C LYS A 85 -18.44 -9.32 -29.78
N GLU A 86 -19.20 -10.33 -29.35
CA GLU A 86 -20.55 -10.58 -29.86
C GLU A 86 -21.51 -9.42 -29.52
N ASP A 87 -21.44 -8.87 -28.32
CA ASP A 87 -22.23 -7.70 -27.93
C ASP A 87 -21.87 -6.46 -28.79
N LEU A 88 -20.58 -6.23 -29.07
CA LEU A 88 -20.13 -5.15 -29.95
C LEU A 88 -20.59 -5.34 -31.40
N ARG A 89 -20.52 -6.58 -31.92
CA ARG A 89 -21.07 -6.92 -33.24
C ARG A 89 -22.57 -6.72 -33.30
N SER A 90 -23.31 -7.07 -32.24
CA SER A 90 -24.75 -6.82 -32.17
C SER A 90 -25.10 -5.33 -32.22
N LYS A 91 -24.18 -4.48 -31.77
CA LYS A 91 -24.26 -3.01 -31.82
C LYS A 91 -23.74 -2.41 -33.13
N GLY A 92 -23.36 -3.24 -34.10
CA GLY A 92 -22.89 -2.81 -35.42
C GLY A 92 -21.43 -2.33 -35.45
N LEU A 93 -20.65 -2.60 -34.39
CA LEU A 93 -19.23 -2.29 -34.30
C LEU A 93 -18.45 -3.59 -34.51
N ASP A 94 -17.79 -3.75 -35.66
CA ASP A 94 -16.97 -4.93 -35.97
C ASP A 94 -15.51 -4.65 -35.59
N LEU A 95 -14.88 -5.59 -34.87
CA LEU A 95 -13.50 -5.56 -34.34
C LEU A 95 -12.73 -6.80 -34.79
#